data_AF-A0A1V0RPZ5-F1
#
_entry.id   AF-A0A1V0RPZ5-F1
#
_cell.length_a   1.000
_cell.length_b   1.000
_cell.length_c   1.000
_cell.angle_alpha   90.00
_cell.angle_beta   90.00
_cell.angle_gamma   90.00
#
_symmetry.space_group_name_H-M   'P 1'
#
loop_
_entity.id
_entity.type
_entity.pdbx_description
1 polymer ?
#
loop_
_entity_poly.entity_id
_entity_poly.type
_entity_poly.pdbx_seq_one_letter_code
_entity_poly.pdbx_strand_id
1 'polypeptide(L)' 'MLVVAGLVIAFVLVLILSNRRTRSCRWRADRRQDRDGQSYYRCMACGAQVFTSNGKPPLDCAVNPRDTQED' A
#
# COMPACT_ATOMS: atom_id res chain seq x y z
N MET A 1 17.21 20.83 -26.35
CA MET A 1 16.10 21.12 -25.41
C MET A 1 15.12 19.96 -25.27
N LEU A 2 14.70 19.32 -26.36
CA LEU A 2 13.83 18.12 -26.28
C LEU A 2 14.46 16.94 -25.54
N VAL A 3 15.76 16.69 -25.74
CA VAL A 3 16.48 15.61 -25.04
C VAL A 3 16.53 15.85 -23.52
N VAL A 4 16.80 17.09 -23.11
CA VAL A 4 16.81 17.48 -21.69
C VAL A 4 15.39 17.37 -21.09
N ALA A 5 14.37 17.83 -21.81
CA ALA A 5 12.98 17.70 -21.38
C ALA A 5 12.56 16.23 -21.23
N GLY A 6 12.93 15.36 -22.17
CA GLY A 6 12.68 13.93 -22.10
C GLY A 6 13.35 13.26 -20.89
N LEU A 7 14.59 13.63 -20.57
CA LEU A 7 15.30 13.13 -19.40
C LEU A 7 14.64 13.59 -18.08
N VAL A 8 14.22 14.85 -17.99
CA VAL A 8 13.53 15.37 -16.81
C VAL A 8 12.19 14.65 -16.61
N ILE A 9 11.42 14.44 -17.68
CA ILE A 9 10.14 13.70 -17.62
C ILE A 9 10.39 12.25 -17.19
N ALA A 10 11.36 11.57 -17.80
CA ALA A 10 11.71 10.20 -17.43
C ALA A 10 12.15 10.09 -15.96
N PHE A 11 12.93 11.05 -15.47
CA PHE A 11 13.38 11.10 -14.08
C PHE A 11 12.22 11.31 -13.09
N VAL A 12 11.31 12.24 -13.38
CA VAL A 12 10.10 12.48 -12.58
C VAL A 12 9.19 11.26 -12.59
N LEU A 13 8.99 10.63 -13.76
CA LEU A 13 8.22 9.40 -13.87
C LEU A 13 8.85 8.26 -13.07
N VAL A 14 10.19 8.11 -13.08
CA VAL A 14 10.88 7.12 -12.25
C VAL A 14 10.70 7.44 -10.77
N LEU A 15 10.74 8.70 -10.34
CA LEU A 15 10.51 9.06 -8.92
C LEU A 15 9.07 8.76 -8.47
N ILE A 16 8.07 9.05 -9.33
CA ILE A 16 6.66 8.81 -9.03
C ILE A 16 6.31 7.32 -9.13
N LEU A 17 6.75 6.63 -10.19
CA LEU A 17 6.45 5.22 -10.44
C LEU A 17 7.35 4.26 -9.63
N SER A 18 8.53 4.71 -9.17
CA SER A 18 9.32 3.97 -8.16
C SER A 18 8.68 4.01 -6.78
N ASN A 19 7.59 4.77 -6.60
CA ASN A 19 6.72 4.63 -5.44
C ASN A 19 6.00 3.27 -5.47
N ARG A 20 6.76 2.20 -5.21
CA ARG A 20 6.38 0.78 -5.10
C ARG A 20 5.40 0.49 -3.96
N ARG A 21 4.73 1.50 -3.40
CA ARG A 21 3.97 1.35 -2.15
C ARG A 21 2.84 0.32 -2.26
N THR A 22 2.23 0.14 -3.44
CA THR A 22 1.17 -0.85 -3.66
C THR A 22 1.65 -2.14 -4.33
N ARG A 23 2.63 -2.11 -5.26
CA ARG A 23 3.04 -3.30 -6.04
C ARG A 23 3.77 -4.39 -5.25
N SER A 24 4.42 -4.05 -4.13
CA SER A 24 5.11 -5.05 -3.29
C SER A 24 4.39 -5.34 -1.99
N CYS A 25 3.16 -4.84 -1.79
CA CYS A 25 2.43 -5.13 -0.57
C CYS A 25 2.20 -6.63 -0.43
N ARG A 26 2.80 -7.20 0.62
CA ARG A 26 2.69 -8.62 0.94
C ARG A 26 1.99 -8.74 2.27
N TRP A 27 0.67 -8.76 2.21
CA TRP A 27 -0.19 -8.91 3.38
C TRP A 27 -0.09 -10.32 3.94
N ARG A 28 0.13 -10.40 5.25
CA ARG A 28 0.00 -11.63 6.03
C ARG A 28 -1.09 -11.45 7.07
N ALA A 29 -2.00 -12.42 7.12
CA ALA A 29 -2.93 -12.54 8.23
C ALA A 29 -2.18 -13.03 9.47
N ASP A 30 -2.38 -12.38 10.61
CA ASP A 30 -1.92 -12.88 11.90
C ASP A 30 -3.12 -13.08 12.84
N ARG A 31 -3.58 -14.33 12.89
CA ARG A 31 -4.77 -14.73 13.64
C ARG A 31 -4.62 -14.59 15.15
N ARG A 32 -3.40 -14.46 15.66
CA ARG A 32 -3.18 -14.23 17.10
C ARG A 32 -3.67 -12.85 17.54
N GLN A 33 -3.77 -11.92 16.59
CA GLN A 33 -4.11 -10.53 16.84
C GLN A 33 -5.48 -10.16 16.27
N ASP A 34 -6.22 -11.15 15.74
CA ASP A 34 -7.62 -11.01 15.37
C ASP A 34 -8.44 -10.58 16.60
N ARG A 35 -9.41 -9.68 16.39
CA ARG A 35 -10.27 -9.14 17.44
C ARG A 35 -11.71 -9.10 16.98
N ASP A 36 -12.63 -9.62 17.79
CA ASP A 36 -14.09 -9.43 17.66
C ASP A 36 -14.61 -9.46 16.21
N GLY A 37 -14.31 -10.54 15.48
CA GLY A 37 -14.77 -10.72 14.10
C GLY A 37 -13.97 -9.96 13.03
N GLN A 38 -12.91 -9.26 13.40
CA GLN A 38 -11.98 -8.60 12.49
C GLN A 38 -10.68 -9.39 12.38
N SER A 39 -10.29 -9.68 11.15
CA SER A 39 -9.02 -10.30 10.82
C SER A 39 -7.92 -9.25 10.72
N TYR A 40 -6.83 -9.49 11.42
CA TYR A 40 -5.67 -8.61 11.43
C TYR A 40 -4.69 -8.99 10.33
N TYR A 41 -4.27 -7.98 9.56
CA TYR A 41 -3.28 -8.13 8.50
C TYR A 41 -2.13 -7.15 8.68
N ARG A 42 -0.92 -7.67 8.50
CA ARG A 42 0.31 -6.89 8.48
C ARG A 42 1.01 -7.04 7.14
N CYS A 43 1.44 -5.93 6.57
CA CYS A 43 2.26 -5.94 5.36
C CYS A 43 3.72 -6.21 5.72
N MET A 44 4.30 -7.27 5.16
CA MET A 44 5.70 -7.62 5.37
C MET A 44 6.67 -6.73 4.59
N ALA A 45 6.19 -5.94 3.62
CA ALA A 45 7.03 -5.07 2.80
C ALA A 45 7.15 -3.65 3.36
N CYS A 46 6.05 -3.09 3.87
CA CYS A 46 6.01 -1.71 4.38
C CYS A 46 5.72 -1.61 5.88
N GLY A 47 5.32 -2.71 6.54
CA GLY A 47 5.02 -2.73 7.96
C GLY A 47 3.62 -2.20 8.33
N ALA A 48 2.80 -1.77 7.36
CA ALA A 48 1.43 -1.34 7.62
C ALA A 48 0.59 -2.44 8.28
N GLN A 49 -0.35 -2.03 9.12
CA GLN A 49 -1.22 -2.90 9.91
C GLN A 49 -2.66 -2.47 9.66
N VAL A 50 -3.54 -3.41 9.35
CA VAL A 50 -4.97 -3.15 9.15
C VAL A 50 -5.81 -4.24 9.80
N PHE A 51 -7.04 -3.88 10.16
CA PHE A 51 -8.09 -4.80 10.57
C PHE A 51 -9.17 -4.80 9.50
N THR A 52 -9.68 -5.98 9.14
CA THR A 52 -10.68 -6.14 8.09
C THR A 52 -11.75 -7.08 8.61
N SER A 53 -13.00 -6.64 8.52
CA SER A 53 -14.18 -7.43 8.89
C SER A 53 -14.52 -8.52 7.86
N ASN A 54 -14.00 -8.39 6.64
CA ASN A 54 -14.30 -9.28 5.53
C ASN A 54 -13.40 -10.52 5.45
N GLY A 55 -12.44 -10.67 6.38
CA GLY A 55 -11.49 -11.79 6.40
C GLY A 55 -10.61 -11.89 5.14
N LYS A 56 -10.45 -10.77 4.43
CA LYS A 56 -9.64 -10.66 3.21
C LYS A 56 -8.61 -9.54 3.38
N PRO A 57 -7.37 -9.72 2.86
CA PRO A 57 -6.36 -8.68 2.89
C PRO A 57 -6.82 -7.45 2.06
N PRO A 58 -6.40 -6.24 2.43
CA PRO A 58 -6.73 -5.04 1.66
C PRO A 58 -6.05 -5.08 0.29
N LEU A 59 -6.76 -4.56 -0.73
CA LEU A 59 -6.26 -4.47 -2.10
C LEU A 59 -5.20 -3.38 -2.24
N ASP A 60 -5.29 -2.35 -1.38
CA ASP A 60 -4.40 -1.20 -1.37
C ASP A 60 -3.43 -1.19 -0.18
N CYS A 61 -2.39 -0.37 -0.29
CA CYS A 61 -1.38 -0.22 0.75
C CYS A 61 -1.82 0.82 1.78
N ALA A 62 -2.05 0.39 3.01
CA ALA A 62 -2.45 1.27 4.13
C ALA A 62 -1.34 2.22 4.64
N VAL A 63 -0.19 2.33 3.95
CA VAL A 63 0.79 3.42 4.20
C VAL A 63 0.34 4.72 3.54
N ASN A 64 -0.65 4.69 2.64
CA ASN A 64 -1.32 5.89 2.19
C ASN A 64 -2.61 6.05 3.00
N PRO A 65 -2.69 6.98 3.96
CA PRO A 65 -3.89 7.18 4.78
C PRO A 65 -4.97 8.03 4.07
N ARG A 66 -5.05 8.02 2.73
CA ARG A 66 -6.02 8.86 1.99
C ARG A 66 -7.37 8.20 1.74
N ASP A 67 -7.55 6.98 2.24
CA ASP A 67 -8.68 6.09 1.99
C ASP A 67 -9.44 5.74 3.28
N THR A 68 -9.35 6.62 4.29
CA THR A 68 -10.24 6.60 5.47
C THR A 68 -11.23 7.77 5.41
N GLN A 69 -12.08 7.80 4.39
CA GLN A 69 -13.32 8.59 4.25
C GLN A 69 -13.95 8.08 2.93
N GLU A 70 -15.12 7.44 2.86
CA GLU A 70 -16.44 7.70 3.43
C GLU A 70 -17.27 6.40 3.53
N ASP A 71 -18.10 6.34 4.59
CA ASP A 71 -19.27 5.47 4.90
C ASP A 71 -19.17 3.94 4.88
#